data_AF-A2EW71-F1
#
_entry.id   AF-A2EW71-F1
#
_cell.length_a   1.000
_cell.length_b   1.000
_cell.length_c   1.000
_cell.angle_alpha   90.00
_cell.angle_beta   90.00
_cell.angle_gamma   90.00
#
_symmetry.space_group_name_H-M   'P 1'
#
loop_
_entity.id
_entity.type
_entity.pdbx_description
1 polymer ?
#
loop_
_entity_poly.entity_id
_entity_poly.type
_entity_poly.pdbx_seq_one_letter_code
_entity_poly.pdbx_strand_id
1 'polypeptide(L)'
;MSKFANIFEINFFLQLQRSYSQYYGSTKPENINSNATIIKTGNYYIHHAIFSFHNQKTAIQLGSGSKVLIEKCTFYNNSSTKKGGSFYIQYSDSVLVHVCCFLSSSSEYGCAYNIELLSRSSSKSYALECSVSECTGKGNSIDQWNGYIQVINMNTSYNIATEHAAYLLSAPTGTGIINFTTASNSSSIERGVMYNAQSPFTITKCNFIKNECTGNEKPIIICTDSVKYSNCSFIGNKGYYLFGQKPTIDNCYFNNNEVTKFVQNADDTFDSIEPFDSSLSHYAVEGCPLKYEDKIDTNDKHEEDQIDFDINNAVKKVYKSSLVEAISLYPVKK
;
A
#
# COMPACT_ATOMS: atom_id res chain seq x y z
N MET A 1 20.51 -22.46 -15.29
CA MET A 1 19.48 -21.78 -14.45
C MET A 1 18.48 -20.93 -15.27
N SER A 2 18.74 -20.46 -16.50
CA SER A 2 17.79 -19.62 -17.25
C SER A 2 16.54 -20.33 -17.82
N LYS A 3 16.58 -21.65 -18.05
CA LYS A 3 15.41 -22.40 -18.57
C LYS A 3 14.31 -22.65 -17.53
N PHE A 4 14.64 -22.65 -16.23
CA PHE A 4 13.66 -22.89 -15.15
C PHE A 4 12.88 -21.64 -14.77
N ALA A 5 13.47 -20.44 -14.86
CA ALA A 5 12.76 -19.17 -14.67
C ALA A 5 11.64 -18.98 -15.71
N ASN A 6 11.92 -19.33 -16.97
CA ASN A 6 11.00 -19.12 -18.10
C ASN A 6 9.72 -19.99 -18.00
N ILE A 7 9.84 -21.25 -17.53
CA ILE A 7 8.68 -22.14 -17.33
C ILE A 7 7.80 -21.68 -16.14
N PHE A 8 8.42 -21.06 -15.14
CA PHE A 8 7.73 -20.56 -13.94
C PHE A 8 6.94 -19.28 -14.24
N GLU A 9 7.53 -18.33 -14.98
CA GLU A 9 6.84 -17.13 -15.45
C GLU A 9 5.62 -17.46 -16.33
N ILE A 10 5.76 -18.43 -17.25
CA ILE A 10 4.66 -18.86 -18.12
C ILE A 10 3.49 -19.45 -17.31
N ASN A 11 3.76 -20.30 -16.32
CA ASN A 11 2.70 -20.89 -15.48
C ASN A 11 2.04 -19.85 -14.57
N PHE A 12 2.80 -18.89 -14.05
CA PHE A 12 2.27 -17.79 -13.26
C PHE A 12 1.33 -16.91 -14.10
N PHE A 13 1.79 -16.51 -15.30
CA PHE A 13 0.98 -15.72 -16.24
C PHE A 13 -0.31 -16.44 -16.65
N LEU A 14 -0.26 -17.75 -16.89
CA LEU A 14 -1.44 -18.56 -17.21
C LEU A 14 -2.42 -18.71 -16.04
N GLN A 15 -1.94 -18.77 -14.79
CA GLN A 15 -2.81 -18.77 -13.61
C GLN A 15 -3.47 -17.40 -13.38
N LEU A 16 -2.72 -16.31 -13.57
CA LEU A 16 -3.25 -14.95 -13.54
C LEU A 16 -4.34 -14.75 -14.60
N GLN A 17 -4.08 -15.15 -15.85
CA GLN A 17 -5.05 -15.07 -16.94
C GLN A 17 -6.32 -15.88 -16.68
N ARG A 18 -6.22 -17.09 -16.12
CA ARG A 18 -7.39 -17.85 -15.70
C ARG A 18 -8.18 -17.14 -14.60
N SER A 19 -7.48 -16.50 -13.65
CA SER A 19 -8.11 -15.70 -12.60
C SER A 19 -8.88 -14.49 -13.15
N TYR A 20 -8.44 -13.90 -14.29
CA TYR A 20 -9.11 -12.74 -14.89
C TYR A 20 -10.48 -13.06 -15.45
N SER A 21 -10.60 -14.14 -16.22
CA SER A 21 -11.91 -14.59 -16.72
C SER A 21 -12.86 -14.97 -15.57
N GLN A 22 -12.30 -15.51 -14.48
CA GLN A 22 -13.08 -15.87 -13.30
C GLN A 22 -13.54 -14.65 -12.49
N TYR A 23 -12.75 -13.57 -12.47
CA TYR A 23 -13.09 -12.37 -11.70
C TYR A 23 -14.36 -11.67 -12.22
N TYR A 24 -14.48 -11.52 -13.54
CA TYR A 24 -15.65 -10.91 -14.17
C TYR A 24 -16.78 -11.90 -14.47
N GLY A 25 -16.48 -13.21 -14.51
CA GLY A 25 -17.45 -14.24 -14.88
C GLY A 25 -17.90 -14.08 -16.34
N SER A 26 -19.21 -14.02 -16.59
CA SER A 26 -19.79 -13.81 -17.92
C SER A 26 -19.81 -12.34 -18.36
N THR A 27 -19.47 -11.40 -17.47
CA THR A 27 -19.58 -9.97 -17.76
C THR A 27 -18.34 -9.49 -18.49
N LYS A 28 -18.52 -8.80 -19.63
CA LYS A 28 -17.40 -8.23 -20.39
C LYS A 28 -16.99 -6.86 -19.80
N PRO A 29 -15.75 -6.69 -19.32
CA PRO A 29 -15.26 -5.39 -18.88
C PRO A 29 -14.93 -4.48 -20.07
N GLU A 30 -15.00 -3.17 -19.84
CA GLU A 30 -14.37 -2.15 -20.68
C GLU A 30 -12.86 -2.21 -20.47
N ASN A 31 -12.12 -2.42 -21.56
CA ASN A 31 -10.67 -2.53 -21.54
C ASN A 31 -10.04 -1.13 -21.74
N ILE A 32 -9.19 -0.71 -20.81
CA ILE A 32 -8.52 0.58 -20.84
C ILE A 32 -7.02 0.38 -20.65
N ASN A 33 -6.23 0.88 -21.59
CA ASN A 33 -4.77 0.71 -21.61
C ASN A 33 -4.01 2.00 -21.97
N SER A 34 -4.65 3.15 -21.77
CA SER A 34 -4.09 4.47 -22.09
C SER A 34 -4.49 5.49 -21.02
N ASN A 35 -3.75 6.60 -20.96
CA ASN A 35 -4.07 7.72 -20.07
C ASN A 35 -5.48 8.25 -20.38
N ALA A 36 -6.41 8.12 -19.45
CA ALA A 36 -7.80 8.54 -19.59
C ALA A 36 -8.40 8.85 -18.22
N THR A 37 -9.36 9.78 -18.19
CA THR A 37 -10.16 10.03 -16.99
C THR A 37 -11.39 9.13 -16.99
N ILE A 38 -11.59 8.35 -15.92
CA ILE A 38 -12.67 7.36 -15.82
C ILE A 38 -13.57 7.72 -14.64
N ILE A 39 -14.76 8.30 -14.89
CA ILE A 39 -15.67 8.80 -13.82
C ILE A 39 -17.03 8.05 -13.82
N LYS A 40 -17.25 7.12 -14.74
CA LYS A 40 -18.53 6.41 -14.90
C LYS A 40 -18.53 5.05 -14.19
N THR A 41 -19.68 4.64 -13.67
CA THR A 41 -19.91 3.26 -13.18
C THR A 41 -19.78 2.26 -14.32
N GLY A 42 -19.16 1.11 -14.05
CA GLY A 42 -18.98 0.07 -15.05
C GLY A 42 -18.02 -1.03 -14.59
N ASN A 43 -17.80 -2.03 -15.44
CA ASN A 43 -16.78 -3.04 -15.20
C ASN A 43 -15.54 -2.68 -16.01
N TYR A 44 -14.39 -2.54 -15.36
CA TYR A 44 -13.18 -2.01 -15.98
C TYR A 44 -12.02 -2.96 -15.79
N TYR A 45 -11.36 -3.32 -16.88
CA TYR A 45 -10.02 -3.90 -16.85
C TYR A 45 -9.05 -2.84 -17.33
N ILE A 46 -8.34 -2.24 -16.38
CA ILE A 46 -7.42 -1.12 -16.60
C ILE A 46 -6.03 -1.70 -16.50
N HIS A 47 -5.24 -1.64 -17.58
CA HIS A 47 -3.95 -2.31 -17.57
C HIS A 47 -2.88 -1.64 -18.41
N HIS A 48 -1.62 -1.80 -18.00
CA HIS A 48 -0.45 -1.35 -18.79
C HIS A 48 -0.55 0.11 -19.21
N ALA A 49 -1.02 0.97 -18.30
CA ALA A 49 -1.32 2.37 -18.56
C ALA A 49 -0.59 3.28 -17.58
N ILE A 50 -0.22 4.47 -18.04
CA ILE A 50 0.32 5.55 -17.22
C ILE A 50 -0.72 6.66 -17.16
N PHE A 51 -1.18 6.97 -15.96
CA PHE A 51 -2.09 8.08 -15.67
C PHE A 51 -1.30 9.21 -15.05
N SER A 52 -1.13 10.29 -15.81
CA SER A 52 -0.50 11.51 -15.37
C SER A 52 -1.34 12.70 -15.82
N PHE A 53 -1.84 13.47 -14.86
CA PHE A 53 -2.69 14.63 -15.14
C PHE A 53 -2.04 15.98 -14.82
N HIS A 54 -0.83 16.03 -14.24
CA HIS A 54 0.00 17.22 -13.98
C HIS A 54 -0.69 18.45 -13.34
N ASN A 55 -1.97 18.37 -12.95
CA ASN A 55 -2.84 19.49 -12.59
C ASN A 55 -4.09 19.02 -11.82
N GLN A 56 -3.94 18.26 -10.73
CA GLN A 56 -5.01 18.13 -9.73
C GLN A 56 -6.31 17.47 -10.19
N LYS A 57 -6.20 16.40 -10.98
CA LYS A 57 -7.34 15.54 -11.26
C LYS A 57 -7.09 14.10 -10.82
N THR A 58 -8.08 13.53 -10.14
CA THR A 58 -8.20 12.09 -9.94
C THR A 58 -8.33 11.41 -11.30
N ALA A 59 -7.52 10.39 -11.56
CA ALA A 59 -7.55 9.64 -12.81
C ALA A 59 -8.82 8.78 -12.92
N ILE A 60 -9.16 8.09 -11.83
CA ILE A 60 -10.26 7.13 -11.80
C ILE A 60 -11.15 7.42 -10.61
N GLN A 61 -12.43 7.64 -10.86
CA GLN A 61 -13.47 7.78 -9.86
C GLN A 61 -14.63 6.85 -10.22
N LEU A 62 -14.74 5.72 -9.52
CA LEU A 62 -15.79 4.73 -9.77
C LEU A 62 -16.85 4.78 -8.68
N GLY A 63 -18.11 4.86 -9.10
CA GLY A 63 -19.27 4.74 -8.21
C GLY A 63 -19.74 3.29 -8.03
N SER A 64 -20.78 3.14 -7.22
CA SER A 64 -21.34 1.84 -6.78
C SER A 64 -21.64 0.87 -7.92
N GLY A 65 -21.45 -0.43 -7.65
CA GLY A 65 -21.80 -1.53 -8.55
C GLY A 65 -20.78 -1.81 -9.65
N SER A 66 -19.60 -1.20 -9.57
CA SER A 66 -18.50 -1.46 -10.49
C SER A 66 -17.72 -2.72 -10.08
N LYS A 67 -17.05 -3.36 -11.05
CA LYS A 67 -15.95 -4.30 -10.79
C LYS A 67 -14.71 -3.82 -11.53
N VAL A 68 -13.63 -3.57 -10.80
CA VAL A 68 -12.40 -3.05 -11.38
C VAL A 68 -11.22 -3.96 -11.07
N LEU A 69 -10.42 -4.21 -12.10
CA LEU A 69 -9.08 -4.79 -12.00
C LEU A 69 -8.12 -3.74 -12.57
N ILE A 70 -7.17 -3.29 -11.76
CA ILE A 70 -6.10 -2.40 -12.18
C ILE A 70 -4.80 -3.20 -12.15
N GLU A 71 -4.17 -3.37 -13.30
CA GLU A 71 -2.98 -4.21 -13.47
C GLU A 71 -1.84 -3.46 -14.15
N LYS A 72 -0.65 -3.44 -13.55
CA LYS A 72 0.56 -2.85 -14.18
C LYS A 72 0.32 -1.41 -14.62
N CYS A 73 -0.25 -0.61 -13.72
CA CYS A 73 -0.55 0.79 -13.95
C CYS A 73 0.31 1.68 -13.09
N THR A 74 0.74 2.81 -13.66
CA THR A 74 1.36 3.89 -12.91
C THR A 74 0.44 5.09 -12.85
N PHE A 75 0.33 5.66 -11.66
CA PHE A 75 -0.31 6.92 -11.39
C PHE A 75 0.75 7.91 -10.90
N TYR A 76 1.04 8.92 -11.72
CA TYR A 76 2.10 9.89 -11.49
C TYR A 76 1.52 11.29 -11.36
N ASN A 77 1.86 11.98 -10.27
CA ASN A 77 1.52 13.39 -10.07
C ASN A 77 0.03 13.69 -10.30
N ASN A 78 -0.83 12.84 -9.72
CA ASN A 78 -2.27 13.03 -9.72
C ASN A 78 -2.71 13.67 -8.41
N SER A 79 -3.75 14.47 -8.46
CA SER A 79 -4.22 15.12 -7.24
C SER A 79 -5.72 15.32 -7.22
N SER A 80 -6.29 15.45 -6.03
CA SER A 80 -7.73 15.59 -5.85
C SER A 80 -8.08 16.53 -4.71
N THR A 81 -9.16 17.29 -4.88
CA THR A 81 -9.79 18.02 -3.76
C THR A 81 -10.74 17.14 -2.95
N LYS A 82 -10.87 15.86 -3.30
CA LYS A 82 -11.72 14.86 -2.66
C LYS A 82 -10.91 13.61 -2.33
N LYS A 83 -11.59 12.57 -1.82
CA LYS A 83 -11.01 11.24 -1.62
C LYS A 83 -10.30 10.71 -2.88
N GLY A 84 -9.16 10.07 -2.71
CA GLY A 84 -8.41 9.42 -3.79
C GLY A 84 -7.67 10.40 -4.70
N GLY A 85 -6.40 10.67 -4.41
CA GLY A 85 -5.57 11.55 -5.24
C GLY A 85 -5.38 11.00 -6.65
N SER A 86 -4.95 9.74 -6.78
CA SER A 86 -4.89 9.04 -8.06
C SER A 86 -6.21 8.37 -8.43
N PHE A 87 -6.82 7.61 -7.52
CA PHE A 87 -8.09 6.99 -7.77
C PHE A 87 -8.96 6.79 -6.53
N TYR A 88 -10.27 6.82 -6.76
CA TYR A 88 -11.32 6.59 -5.76
C TYR A 88 -12.30 5.55 -6.27
N ILE A 89 -12.47 4.46 -5.52
CA ILE A 89 -13.38 3.37 -5.86
C ILE A 89 -14.41 3.23 -4.74
N GLN A 90 -15.66 3.56 -5.04
CA GLN A 90 -16.76 3.54 -4.09
C GLN A 90 -17.70 2.37 -4.36
N TYR A 91 -18.00 1.60 -3.31
CA TYR A 91 -19.00 0.52 -3.27
C TYR A 91 -18.89 -0.48 -4.42
N SER A 92 -17.66 -0.91 -4.73
CA SER A 92 -17.33 -1.67 -5.94
C SER A 92 -16.22 -2.68 -5.68
N ASP A 93 -16.27 -3.86 -6.31
CA ASP A 93 -15.19 -4.84 -6.19
C ASP A 93 -13.92 -4.28 -6.83
N SER A 94 -12.80 -4.36 -6.11
CA SER A 94 -11.51 -3.88 -6.59
C SER A 94 -10.39 -4.88 -6.32
N VAL A 95 -9.57 -5.07 -7.36
CA VAL A 95 -8.32 -5.81 -7.29
C VAL A 95 -7.24 -4.97 -7.96
N LEU A 96 -6.18 -4.68 -7.23
CA LEU A 96 -5.00 -3.95 -7.70
C LEU A 96 -3.82 -4.92 -7.77
N VAL A 97 -3.12 -4.95 -8.91
CA VAL A 97 -1.95 -5.81 -9.13
C VAL A 97 -0.87 -4.97 -9.81
N HIS A 98 0.35 -4.90 -9.26
CA HIS A 98 1.45 -4.11 -9.87
C HIS A 98 1.06 -2.64 -10.10
N VAL A 99 0.42 -2.04 -9.10
CA VAL A 99 0.01 -0.63 -9.18
C VAL A 99 1.03 0.26 -8.47
N CYS A 100 1.47 1.29 -9.17
CA CYS A 100 2.39 2.31 -8.68
C CYS A 100 1.67 3.64 -8.52
N CYS A 101 1.72 4.25 -7.34
CA CYS A 101 1.30 5.64 -7.14
C CYS A 101 2.49 6.47 -6.64
N PHE A 102 2.75 7.59 -7.32
CA PHE A 102 3.88 8.47 -7.01
C PHE A 102 3.46 9.92 -7.08
N LEU A 103 3.94 10.75 -6.14
CA LEU A 103 3.66 12.19 -6.05
C LEU A 103 2.16 12.51 -6.09
N SER A 104 1.34 11.64 -5.49
CA SER A 104 -0.11 11.85 -5.49
C SER A 104 -0.55 12.67 -4.29
N SER A 105 -1.57 13.51 -4.43
CA SER A 105 -2.09 14.26 -3.29
C SER A 105 -3.61 14.35 -3.20
N SER A 106 -4.11 14.47 -1.97
CA SER A 106 -5.54 14.67 -1.68
C SER A 106 -5.75 15.63 -0.52
N SER A 107 -6.74 16.52 -0.61
CA SER A 107 -7.17 17.33 0.54
C SER A 107 -8.08 16.58 1.52
N GLU A 108 -8.51 15.35 1.19
CA GLU A 108 -9.27 14.47 2.07
C GLU A 108 -8.47 13.18 2.34
N TYR A 109 -9.07 12.00 2.17
CA TYR A 109 -8.45 10.70 2.45
C TYR A 109 -7.91 10.01 1.18
N GLY A 110 -6.90 9.17 1.32
CA GLY A 110 -6.33 8.40 0.23
C GLY A 110 -5.54 9.27 -0.76
N CYS A 111 -4.45 9.88 -0.31
CA CYS A 111 -3.58 10.74 -1.13
C CYS A 111 -3.08 10.00 -2.38
N ALA A 112 -2.81 8.71 -2.29
CA ALA A 112 -2.66 7.85 -3.45
C ALA A 112 -4.01 7.33 -3.91
N TYR A 113 -4.71 6.57 -3.07
CA TYR A 113 -6.02 6.05 -3.44
C TYR A 113 -6.94 5.83 -2.24
N ASN A 114 -8.24 5.82 -2.53
CA ASN A 114 -9.27 5.47 -1.57
C ASN A 114 -10.19 4.38 -2.13
N ILE A 115 -10.40 3.31 -1.37
CA ILE A 115 -11.36 2.25 -1.66
C ILE A 115 -12.33 2.17 -0.49
N GLU A 116 -13.60 2.51 -0.74
CA GLU A 116 -14.64 2.54 0.29
C GLU A 116 -15.77 1.59 -0.10
N LEU A 117 -15.95 0.52 0.66
CA LEU A 117 -16.99 -0.48 0.43
C LEU A 117 -18.15 -0.33 1.42
N LEU A 118 -19.30 -0.91 1.08
CA LEU A 118 -20.42 -0.99 2.01
C LEU A 118 -20.03 -1.83 3.23
N SER A 119 -20.54 -1.47 4.41
CA SER A 119 -20.29 -2.23 5.63
C SER A 119 -20.71 -3.69 5.46
N ARG A 120 -19.85 -4.62 5.91
CA ARG A 120 -20.06 -6.07 5.78
C ARG A 120 -20.21 -6.57 4.34
N SER A 121 -19.79 -5.79 3.34
CA SER A 121 -19.78 -6.24 1.95
C SER A 121 -18.90 -7.47 1.79
N SER A 122 -19.31 -8.41 0.93
CA SER A 122 -18.46 -9.50 0.46
C SER A 122 -17.55 -9.07 -0.71
N SER A 123 -17.50 -7.78 -1.01
CA SER A 123 -16.67 -7.22 -2.06
C SER A 123 -15.19 -7.37 -1.76
N LYS A 124 -14.41 -7.56 -2.81
CA LYS A 124 -12.95 -7.63 -2.73
C LYS A 124 -12.37 -6.21 -2.64
N SER A 125 -11.40 -6.03 -1.75
CA SER A 125 -10.54 -4.85 -1.68
C SER A 125 -9.09 -5.35 -1.58
N TYR A 126 -8.53 -5.76 -2.71
CA TYR A 126 -7.22 -6.40 -2.77
C TYR A 126 -6.18 -5.47 -3.38
N ALA A 127 -5.02 -5.38 -2.74
CA ALA A 127 -3.83 -4.74 -3.30
C ALA A 127 -2.65 -5.70 -3.22
N LEU A 128 -2.13 -6.10 -4.38
CA LEU A 128 -1.13 -7.13 -4.54
C LEU A 128 0.07 -6.54 -5.28
N GLU A 129 1.25 -6.60 -4.67
CA GLU A 129 2.48 -6.17 -5.33
C GLU A 129 2.41 -4.70 -5.78
N CYS A 130 1.95 -3.82 -4.89
CA CYS A 130 1.75 -2.40 -5.18
C CYS A 130 2.80 -1.53 -4.47
N SER A 131 3.05 -0.33 -5.02
CA SER A 131 3.97 0.65 -4.44
C SER A 131 3.32 2.03 -4.36
N VAL A 132 3.47 2.71 -3.22
CA VAL A 132 2.96 4.08 -2.99
C VAL A 132 4.07 4.92 -2.36
N SER A 133 4.49 5.99 -3.04
CA SER A 133 5.56 6.84 -2.50
C SER A 133 5.32 8.32 -2.72
N GLU A 134 5.87 9.12 -1.81
CA GLU A 134 5.88 10.59 -1.88
C GLU A 134 4.48 11.19 -2.04
N CYS A 135 3.48 10.55 -1.45
CA CYS A 135 2.12 11.04 -1.45
C CYS A 135 1.92 12.00 -0.28
N THR A 136 1.15 13.06 -0.53
CA THR A 136 0.93 14.13 0.45
C THR A 136 -0.54 14.50 0.61
N GLY A 137 -0.97 14.85 1.81
CA GLY A 137 -2.33 15.35 1.99
C GLY A 137 -2.84 15.36 3.41
N LYS A 138 -4.16 15.50 3.57
CA LYS A 138 -4.77 15.53 4.90
C LYS A 138 -4.87 14.13 5.50
N GLY A 139 -5.41 13.18 4.75
CA GLY A 139 -5.62 11.81 5.18
C GLY A 139 -4.51 10.87 4.77
N ASN A 140 -4.77 9.58 4.96
CA ASN A 140 -3.85 8.49 4.64
C ASN A 140 -3.39 8.50 3.18
N SER A 141 -2.23 7.91 2.87
CA SER A 141 -1.85 7.68 1.47
C SER A 141 -2.70 6.58 0.84
N ILE A 142 -2.92 5.52 1.60
CA ILE A 142 -3.73 4.38 1.21
C ILE A 142 -4.94 4.31 2.13
N ASP A 143 -6.14 4.37 1.57
CA ASP A 143 -7.38 4.13 2.31
C ASP A 143 -8.07 2.88 1.77
N GLN A 144 -8.31 1.89 2.64
CA GLN A 144 -9.25 0.81 2.36
C GLN A 144 -10.20 0.60 3.53
N TRP A 145 -11.50 0.73 3.24
CA TRP A 145 -12.55 0.68 4.24
C TRP A 145 -13.60 -0.37 3.85
N ASN A 146 -13.89 -1.30 4.77
CA ASN A 146 -14.79 -2.45 4.59
C ASN A 146 -14.36 -3.47 3.51
N GLY A 147 -15.13 -4.56 3.39
CA GLY A 147 -14.91 -5.63 2.41
C GLY A 147 -13.86 -6.64 2.82
N TYR A 148 -13.56 -7.60 1.95
CA TYR A 148 -12.42 -8.49 2.15
C TYR A 148 -11.13 -7.72 1.83
N ILE A 149 -10.48 -7.18 2.85
CA ILE A 149 -9.24 -6.41 2.72
C ILE A 149 -8.04 -7.37 2.70
N GLN A 150 -7.25 -7.31 1.63
CA GLN A 150 -5.96 -7.98 1.53
C GLN A 150 -4.91 -7.04 0.95
N VAL A 151 -3.82 -6.83 1.70
CA VAL A 151 -2.68 -6.03 1.29
C VAL A 151 -1.44 -6.89 1.35
N ILE A 152 -0.99 -7.35 0.18
CA ILE A 152 0.10 -8.33 0.09
C ILE A 152 1.21 -7.76 -0.76
N ASN A 153 2.45 -7.90 -0.27
CA ASN A 153 3.63 -7.51 -1.01
C ASN A 153 3.65 -6.01 -1.36
N MET A 154 3.24 -5.16 -0.42
CA MET A 154 3.09 -3.73 -0.65
C MET A 154 4.27 -2.94 -0.11
N ASN A 155 4.65 -1.86 -0.78
CA ASN A 155 5.57 -0.87 -0.24
C ASN A 155 4.91 0.51 -0.16
N THR A 156 5.07 1.17 0.99
CA THR A 156 4.67 2.55 1.19
C THR A 156 5.81 3.35 1.81
N SER A 157 6.24 4.42 1.14
CA SER A 157 7.43 5.19 1.56
C SER A 157 7.32 6.69 1.39
N TYR A 158 8.01 7.45 2.23
CA TYR A 158 8.16 8.91 2.08
C TYR A 158 6.84 9.68 2.01
N ASN A 159 5.79 9.16 2.63
CA ASN A 159 4.49 9.82 2.62
C ASN A 159 4.38 10.81 3.77
N ILE A 160 3.73 11.94 3.52
CA ILE A 160 3.53 12.99 4.50
C ILE A 160 2.04 13.32 4.55
N ALA A 161 1.39 13.03 5.67
CA ALA A 161 -0.01 13.37 5.84
C ALA A 161 -0.33 13.97 7.19
N THR A 162 -1.41 14.73 7.29
CA THR A 162 -1.92 15.14 8.60
C THR A 162 -2.34 13.90 9.42
N GLU A 163 -2.97 12.92 8.78
CA GLU A 163 -3.44 11.67 9.40
C GLU A 163 -2.94 10.43 8.63
N HIS A 164 -2.46 9.41 9.35
CA HIS A 164 -2.25 8.04 8.82
C HIS A 164 -1.39 7.95 7.56
N ALA A 165 -0.25 8.64 7.54
CA ALA A 165 0.54 8.88 6.34
C ALA A 165 0.88 7.65 5.49
N ALA A 166 1.10 6.48 6.08
CA ALA A 166 1.33 5.25 5.32
C ALA A 166 0.02 4.66 4.80
N TYR A 167 -0.85 4.19 5.70
CA TYR A 167 -2.12 3.58 5.32
C TYR A 167 -3.17 3.64 6.44
N LEU A 168 -4.43 3.54 6.02
CA LEU A 168 -5.60 3.25 6.83
C LEU A 168 -6.30 2.04 6.23
N LEU A 169 -6.37 0.95 6.99
CA LEU A 169 -7.10 -0.26 6.66
C LEU A 169 -8.08 -0.54 7.79
N SER A 170 -9.39 -0.53 7.50
CA SER A 170 -10.41 -0.56 8.56
C SER A 170 -11.62 -1.41 8.23
N ALA A 171 -12.18 -2.02 9.28
CA ALA A 171 -13.43 -2.77 9.27
C ALA A 171 -13.55 -3.88 8.19
N PRO A 172 -12.52 -4.72 7.94
CA PRO A 172 -12.66 -5.83 7.00
C PRO A 172 -13.84 -6.75 7.34
N THR A 173 -14.51 -7.27 6.31
CA THR A 173 -15.41 -8.42 6.42
C THR A 173 -14.57 -9.65 6.76
N GLY A 174 -14.68 -10.12 8.01
CA GLY A 174 -13.86 -11.23 8.52
C GLY A 174 -12.54 -10.74 9.11
N THR A 175 -11.43 -11.36 8.71
CA THR A 175 -10.08 -10.97 9.14
C THR A 175 -9.35 -10.30 7.98
N GLY A 176 -8.88 -9.08 8.18
CA GLY A 176 -8.02 -8.39 7.21
C GLY A 176 -6.62 -9.02 7.18
N ILE A 177 -6.01 -9.08 6.01
CA ILE A 177 -4.69 -9.69 5.83
C ILE A 177 -3.70 -8.64 5.34
N ILE A 178 -2.58 -8.50 6.05
CA ILE A 178 -1.43 -7.72 5.60
C ILE A 178 -0.21 -8.64 5.63
N ASN A 179 0.46 -8.84 4.50
CA ASN A 179 1.55 -9.81 4.43
C ASN A 179 2.68 -9.32 3.51
N PHE A 180 3.94 -9.50 3.92
CA PHE A 180 5.11 -9.08 3.13
C PHE A 180 5.09 -7.57 2.77
N THR A 181 4.59 -6.74 3.68
CA THR A 181 4.40 -5.29 3.42
C THR A 181 5.41 -4.46 4.19
N THR A 182 5.93 -3.41 3.56
CA THR A 182 6.84 -2.44 4.17
C THR A 182 6.20 -1.06 4.21
N ALA A 183 6.18 -0.44 5.39
CA ALA A 183 5.84 0.97 5.57
C ALA A 183 7.06 1.71 6.14
N SER A 184 7.57 2.68 5.40
CA SER A 184 8.83 3.34 5.74
C SER A 184 8.85 4.84 5.55
N ASN A 185 9.70 5.53 6.32
CA ASN A 185 10.01 6.96 6.17
C ASN A 185 8.75 7.84 6.02
N SER A 186 7.63 7.46 6.63
CA SER A 186 6.37 8.19 6.50
C SER A 186 6.07 8.95 7.78
N SER A 187 5.55 10.17 7.66
CA SER A 187 5.38 11.10 8.78
C SER A 187 3.97 11.64 8.88
N SER A 188 3.45 11.71 10.12
CA SER A 188 2.12 12.22 10.43
C SER A 188 2.08 13.14 11.64
N ILE A 189 1.02 13.94 11.75
CA ILE A 189 0.89 14.96 12.80
C ILE A 189 -0.24 14.67 13.79
N GLU A 190 -1.43 14.24 13.35
CA GLU A 190 -2.62 14.27 14.24
C GLU A 190 -3.09 12.92 14.80
N ARG A 191 -2.94 11.82 14.06
CA ARG A 191 -3.56 10.53 14.43
C ARG A 191 -2.60 9.34 14.51
N GLY A 192 -1.44 9.38 13.85
CA GLY A 192 -0.53 8.24 13.73
C GLY A 192 -0.20 7.98 12.27
N VAL A 193 0.76 7.11 11.99
CA VAL A 193 1.22 6.81 10.62
C VAL A 193 0.42 5.68 9.99
N MET A 194 -0.07 4.75 10.80
CA MET A 194 -0.81 3.57 10.36
C MET A 194 -2.08 3.38 11.19
N TYR A 195 -3.12 2.84 10.55
CA TYR A 195 -4.38 2.50 11.21
C TYR A 195 -4.89 1.14 10.76
N ASN A 196 -5.04 0.22 11.72
CA ASN A 196 -5.52 -1.16 11.55
C ASN A 196 -6.57 -1.46 12.63
N ALA A 197 -7.82 -1.04 12.45
CA ALA A 197 -8.81 -1.09 13.53
C ALA A 197 -10.22 -1.55 13.09
N GLN A 198 -11.11 -1.60 14.09
CA GLN A 198 -12.55 -1.94 13.99
C GLN A 198 -12.88 -3.38 13.60
N SER A 199 -11.88 -4.22 13.34
CA SER A 199 -12.00 -5.66 13.09
C SER A 199 -10.62 -6.33 13.20
N PRO A 200 -10.54 -7.66 13.32
CA PRO A 200 -9.28 -8.36 13.44
C PRO A 200 -8.44 -8.24 12.17
N PHE A 201 -7.13 -8.06 12.34
CA PHE A 201 -6.12 -8.11 11.28
C PHE A 201 -5.04 -9.12 11.64
N THR A 202 -4.59 -9.88 10.63
CA THR A 202 -3.38 -10.69 10.70
C THR A 202 -2.30 -10.01 9.87
N ILE A 203 -1.24 -9.58 10.53
CA ILE A 203 -0.13 -8.83 9.96
C ILE A 203 1.12 -9.69 10.08
N THR A 204 1.62 -10.19 8.96
CA THR A 204 2.70 -11.19 8.91
C THR A 204 3.86 -10.71 8.06
N LYS A 205 5.10 -10.92 8.51
CA LYS A 205 6.29 -10.67 7.68
C LYS A 205 6.36 -9.22 7.15
N CYS A 206 6.00 -8.25 7.99
CA CYS A 206 5.94 -6.85 7.62
C CYS A 206 7.04 -6.03 8.29
N ASN A 207 7.46 -4.94 7.65
CA ASN A 207 8.47 -4.02 8.15
C ASN A 207 7.90 -2.61 8.36
N PHE A 208 8.15 -2.04 9.53
CA PHE A 208 7.76 -0.70 9.93
C PHE A 208 9.02 0.09 10.29
N ILE A 209 9.52 0.89 9.35
CA ILE A 209 10.88 1.44 9.40
C ILE A 209 10.85 2.97 9.38
N LYS A 210 11.44 3.61 10.39
CA LYS A 210 11.65 5.08 10.39
C LYS A 210 10.37 5.89 10.16
N ASN A 211 9.25 5.43 10.69
CA ASN A 211 8.00 6.18 10.64
C ASN A 211 7.94 7.16 11.81
N GLU A 212 7.38 8.36 11.58
CA GLU A 212 7.31 9.42 12.57
C GLU A 212 5.87 9.89 12.82
N CYS A 213 5.48 10.01 14.08
CA CYS A 213 4.26 10.70 14.48
C CYS A 213 4.62 11.82 15.45
N THR A 214 4.45 13.07 15.04
CA THR A 214 4.78 14.26 15.85
C THR A 214 3.63 14.73 16.74
N GLY A 215 2.46 14.10 16.62
CA GLY A 215 1.30 14.39 17.44
C GLY A 215 1.49 14.10 18.91
N ASN A 216 1.10 15.04 19.77
CA ASN A 216 1.13 14.87 21.21
C ASN A 216 0.27 13.68 21.63
N GLU A 217 0.88 12.76 22.38
CA GLU A 217 0.23 11.56 22.92
C GLU A 217 -0.48 10.71 21.85
N LYS A 218 0.03 10.73 20.61
CA LYS A 218 -0.48 9.90 19.53
C LYS A 218 0.41 8.68 19.30
N PRO A 219 -0.19 7.50 19.07
CA PRO A 219 0.57 6.33 18.68
C PRO A 219 0.97 6.40 17.20
N ILE A 220 2.11 5.83 16.86
CA ILE A 220 2.55 5.64 15.47
C ILE A 220 1.60 4.66 14.76
N ILE A 221 1.16 3.61 15.46
CA ILE A 221 0.28 2.58 14.95
C ILE A 221 -1.01 2.54 15.79
N ILE A 222 -2.12 2.96 15.20
CA ILE A 222 -3.43 2.73 15.80
C ILE A 222 -3.88 1.31 15.43
N CYS A 223 -4.12 0.51 16.46
CA CYS A 223 -4.67 -0.82 16.33
C CYS A 223 -5.63 -1.13 17.48
N THR A 224 -6.37 -2.24 17.35
CA THR A 224 -7.17 -2.83 18.43
C THR A 224 -6.46 -4.06 19.00
N ASP A 225 -6.90 -4.52 20.18
CA ASP A 225 -6.43 -5.76 20.82
C ASP A 225 -6.58 -7.02 19.93
N SER A 226 -7.53 -7.01 19.01
CA SER A 226 -7.77 -8.10 18.05
C SER A 226 -6.74 -8.21 16.91
N VAL A 227 -5.77 -7.29 16.82
CA VAL A 227 -4.73 -7.30 15.79
C VAL A 227 -3.56 -8.18 16.21
N LYS A 228 -3.13 -9.08 15.32
CA LYS A 228 -1.94 -9.91 15.50
C LYS A 228 -0.83 -9.47 14.55
N TYR A 229 0.35 -9.20 15.10
CA TYR A 229 1.60 -9.06 14.35
C TYR A 229 2.45 -10.31 14.53
N SER A 230 3.01 -10.83 13.44
CA SER A 230 3.96 -11.93 13.53
C SER A 230 5.07 -11.90 12.50
N ASN A 231 6.30 -12.20 12.92
CA ASN A 231 7.49 -12.11 12.05
C ASN A 231 7.70 -10.69 11.49
N CYS A 232 7.32 -9.66 12.26
CA CYS A 232 7.40 -8.27 11.84
C CYS A 232 8.59 -7.54 12.47
N SER A 233 9.08 -6.49 11.81
CA SER A 233 10.14 -5.63 12.34
C SER A 233 9.63 -4.20 12.56
N PHE A 234 9.98 -3.62 13.70
CA PHE A 234 9.71 -2.22 14.06
C PHE A 234 11.05 -1.54 14.36
N ILE A 235 11.54 -0.73 13.42
CA ILE A 235 12.91 -0.22 13.46
C ILE A 235 12.91 1.31 13.31
N GLY A 236 13.54 2.03 14.23
CA GLY A 236 13.78 3.46 14.05
C GLY A 236 12.52 4.33 14.09
N ASN A 237 11.38 3.82 14.57
CA ASN A 237 10.15 4.60 14.58
C ASN A 237 10.17 5.61 15.72
N LYS A 238 9.63 6.80 15.48
CA LYS A 238 9.67 7.94 16.41
C LYS A 238 8.28 8.50 16.68
N GLY A 239 7.94 8.71 17.94
CA GLY A 239 6.64 9.24 18.33
C GLY A 239 6.40 9.11 19.81
N TYR A 240 5.18 9.40 20.27
CA TYR A 240 4.90 9.29 21.71
C TYR A 240 4.69 7.83 22.12
N TYR A 241 3.85 7.10 21.37
CA TYR A 241 3.59 5.68 21.59
C TYR A 241 3.87 4.87 20.32
N LEU A 242 4.33 3.62 20.43
CA LEU A 242 4.40 2.75 19.25
C LEU A 242 3.00 2.28 18.84
N PHE A 243 2.22 1.77 19.79
CA PHE A 243 0.86 1.24 19.57
C PHE A 243 -0.20 1.97 20.41
N GLY A 244 -1.39 2.17 19.84
CA GLY A 244 -2.52 2.76 20.55
C GLY A 244 -3.21 1.81 21.55
N GLN A 245 -3.23 0.51 21.26
CA GLN A 245 -3.69 -0.56 22.15
C GLN A 245 -2.69 -1.70 22.08
N LYS A 246 -2.72 -2.64 23.04
CA LYS A 246 -1.80 -3.79 23.06
C LYS A 246 -2.23 -4.82 22.01
N PRO A 247 -1.51 -5.01 20.89
CA PRO A 247 -1.81 -6.09 19.96
C PRO A 247 -1.23 -7.42 20.47
N THR A 248 -1.58 -8.52 19.81
CA THR A 248 -0.83 -9.78 19.95
C THR A 248 0.45 -9.69 19.14
N ILE A 249 1.60 -9.87 19.79
CA ILE A 249 2.94 -9.88 19.17
C ILE A 249 3.51 -11.29 19.22
N ASP A 250 4.04 -11.77 18.10
CA ASP A 250 4.56 -13.14 17.95
C ASP A 250 5.81 -13.14 17.05
N ASN A 251 6.98 -13.43 17.60
CA ASN A 251 8.23 -13.44 16.83
C ASN A 251 8.49 -12.09 16.11
N CYS A 252 8.43 -10.96 16.83
CA CYS A 252 8.67 -9.63 16.26
C CYS A 252 9.96 -9.00 16.76
N TYR A 253 10.61 -8.24 15.89
CA TYR A 253 11.84 -7.52 16.18
C TYR A 253 11.58 -6.04 16.44
N PHE A 254 12.18 -5.51 17.50
CA PHE A 254 12.14 -4.09 17.85
C PHE A 254 13.56 -3.56 18.01
N ASN A 255 13.90 -2.48 17.31
CA ASN A 255 15.23 -1.88 17.39
C ASN A 255 15.20 -0.36 17.20
N ASN A 256 15.93 0.37 18.05
CA ASN A 256 16.10 1.82 17.95
C ASN A 256 14.79 2.62 17.79
N ASN A 257 13.69 2.20 18.41
CA ASN A 257 12.45 2.99 18.39
C ASN A 257 12.53 4.10 19.46
N GLU A 258 12.36 5.35 19.03
CA GLU A 258 12.37 6.54 19.87
C GLU A 258 10.92 6.86 20.31
N VAL A 259 10.39 6.03 21.22
CA VAL A 259 9.04 6.19 21.79
C VAL A 259 9.08 6.34 23.31
N THR A 260 8.14 7.10 23.87
CA THR A 260 8.00 7.24 25.33
C THR A 260 7.49 5.96 25.97
N LYS A 261 6.49 5.31 25.35
CA LYS A 261 6.03 3.97 25.73
C LYS A 261 5.71 3.13 24.48
N PHE A 262 5.74 1.81 24.62
CA PHE A 262 5.31 0.93 23.54
C PHE A 262 3.80 0.94 23.34
N VAL A 263 3.01 1.09 24.41
CA VAL A 263 1.54 1.09 24.37
C VAL A 263 0.98 2.30 25.13
N GLN A 264 -0.03 2.97 24.57
CA GLN A 264 -0.57 4.23 25.12
C GLN A 264 -1.06 4.14 26.58
N ASN A 265 -1.78 3.07 26.93
CA ASN A 265 -2.43 2.91 28.24
C ASN A 265 -1.89 1.72 29.04
N ALA A 266 -0.68 1.25 28.74
CA ALA A 266 -0.04 0.16 29.44
C ALA A 266 1.47 0.35 29.50
N ASP A 267 2.08 -0.02 30.62
CA ASP A 267 3.55 -0.02 30.79
C ASP A 267 4.18 -1.33 30.25
N ASP A 268 3.57 -1.88 29.20
CA ASP A 268 4.02 -3.10 28.56
C ASP A 268 5.29 -2.86 27.74
N THR A 269 6.18 -3.85 27.77
CA THR A 269 7.29 -3.98 26.83
C THR A 269 7.15 -5.30 26.09
N PHE A 270 7.80 -5.42 24.93
CA PHE A 270 7.80 -6.66 24.14
C PHE A 270 9.22 -7.22 24.12
N ASP A 271 9.34 -8.53 24.31
CA ASP A 271 10.60 -9.22 24.05
C ASP A 271 10.92 -9.10 22.56
N SER A 272 12.17 -8.75 22.27
CA SER A 272 12.69 -8.64 20.91
C SER A 272 13.46 -9.91 20.56
N ILE A 273 13.23 -10.43 19.36
CA ILE A 273 13.99 -11.57 18.80
C ILE A 273 15.10 -11.08 17.85
N GLU A 274 15.71 -11.95 17.06
CA GLU A 274 16.52 -11.55 15.91
C GLU A 274 15.63 -11.04 14.75
N PRO A 275 16.09 -10.07 13.93
CA PRO A 275 15.32 -9.57 12.79
C PRO A 275 14.99 -10.69 11.81
N PHE A 276 13.72 -10.79 11.43
CA PHE A 276 13.23 -11.80 10.49
C PHE A 276 13.87 -11.63 9.09
N ASP A 277 13.80 -10.41 8.55
CA ASP A 277 14.48 -9.98 7.33
C ASP A 277 14.28 -8.46 7.16
N SER A 278 15.24 -7.66 7.64
CA SER A 278 15.20 -6.19 7.48
C SER A 278 15.39 -5.73 6.03
N SER A 279 15.68 -6.66 5.11
CA SER A 279 15.87 -6.40 3.69
C SER A 279 14.66 -6.78 2.82
N LEU A 280 13.50 -7.10 3.41
CA LEU A 280 12.23 -7.15 2.67
C LEU A 280 11.88 -5.74 2.16
N SER A 281 12.41 -5.38 0.99
CA SER A 281 11.95 -4.25 0.20
C SER A 281 11.37 -4.80 -1.08
N HIS A 282 10.06 -4.97 -1.09
CA HIS A 282 9.36 -5.34 -2.30
C HIS A 282 8.91 -4.06 -2.98
N TYR A 283 9.84 -3.38 -3.64
CA TYR A 283 9.42 -2.38 -4.59
C TYR A 283 8.82 -3.13 -5.78
N ALA A 284 7.55 -2.90 -6.09
CA ALA A 284 7.05 -3.21 -7.42
C ALA A 284 7.64 -2.18 -8.39
N VAL A 285 8.94 -2.20 -8.65
CA VAL A 285 9.54 -1.33 -9.69
C VAL A 285 9.21 -1.83 -11.09
N GLU A 286 8.79 -3.09 -11.23
CA GLU A 286 8.32 -3.63 -12.51
C GLU A 286 7.03 -2.90 -12.92
N GLY A 287 7.16 -1.96 -13.86
CA GLY A 287 6.06 -1.12 -14.34
C GLY A 287 5.98 0.27 -13.72
N CYS A 288 6.69 0.55 -12.62
CA CYS A 288 6.91 1.92 -12.15
C CYS A 288 7.98 2.57 -13.04
N PRO A 289 7.74 3.76 -13.62
CA PRO A 289 8.78 4.48 -14.33
C PRO A 289 9.84 4.94 -13.33
N LEU A 290 10.97 4.23 -13.29
CA LEU A 290 12.20 4.67 -12.62
C LEU A 290 12.81 5.94 -13.24
N LYS A 291 12.24 6.45 -14.34
CA LYS A 291 12.89 7.40 -15.25
C LYS A 291 11.90 8.36 -15.92
N TYR A 292 11.39 9.33 -15.17
CA TYR A 292 10.89 10.57 -15.79
C TYR A 292 11.83 11.77 -15.60
N GLU A 293 12.93 11.64 -14.86
CA GLU A 293 13.90 12.72 -14.69
C GLU A 293 14.91 12.86 -15.84
N ASP A 294 15.12 11.83 -16.68
CA ASP A 294 16.17 11.87 -17.73
C ASP A 294 15.79 12.64 -19.03
N LYS A 295 14.64 13.35 -19.09
CA LYS A 295 14.22 14.08 -20.31
C LYS A 295 13.65 15.49 -20.06
N ILE A 296 13.89 16.08 -18.90
CA ILE A 296 13.75 17.53 -18.80
C ILE A 296 15.03 18.12 -19.39
N ASP A 297 14.87 18.68 -20.59
CA ASP A 297 15.91 19.39 -21.34
C ASP A 297 16.57 20.43 -20.43
N THR A 298 17.82 20.18 -20.02
CA THR A 298 18.59 20.95 -19.01
C THR A 298 19.04 22.33 -19.51
N ASN A 299 18.21 23.01 -20.31
CA ASN A 299 18.47 24.38 -20.73
C ASN A 299 17.95 25.43 -19.72
N ASP A 300 17.27 25.03 -18.64
CA ASP A 300 16.97 25.93 -17.52
C ASP A 300 17.87 25.63 -16.32
N LYS A 301 18.83 26.54 -16.08
CA LYS A 301 19.71 26.53 -14.92
C LYS A 301 18.93 27.02 -13.70
N HIS A 302 18.32 26.10 -12.97
CA HIS A 302 18.00 26.32 -11.57
C HIS A 302 18.91 25.45 -10.70
N GLU A 303 19.74 26.10 -9.87
CA GLU A 303 20.43 25.47 -8.75
C GLU A 303 19.38 25.11 -7.68
N GLU A 304 19.05 23.83 -7.58
CA GLU A 304 18.40 23.25 -6.41
C GLU A 304 19.28 22.16 -5.83
N ASP A 305 19.38 22.16 -4.50
CA ASP A 305 20.21 21.29 -3.69
C ASP A 305 19.88 19.80 -3.96
N GLN A 306 20.81 19.10 -4.60
CA GLN A 306 20.75 17.66 -4.84
C GLN A 306 20.81 16.88 -3.52
N ILE A 307 19.66 16.36 -3.10
CA ILE A 307 19.61 15.17 -2.25
C ILE A 307 19.98 13.98 -3.13
N ASP A 308 21.27 13.64 -3.13
CA ASP A 308 21.84 12.52 -3.87
C ASP A 308 21.48 11.19 -3.18
N PHE A 309 20.20 10.79 -3.28
CA PHE A 309 19.73 9.48 -2.82
C PHE A 309 19.73 8.51 -3.99
N ASP A 310 20.77 7.67 -4.06
CA ASP A 310 20.99 6.71 -5.13
C ASP A 310 20.01 5.52 -5.06
N ILE A 311 18.78 5.76 -5.51
CA ILE A 311 17.68 4.78 -5.64
C ILE A 311 18.14 3.55 -6.42
N ASN A 312 19.05 3.71 -7.39
CA ASN A 312 19.56 2.60 -8.19
C ASN A 312 20.38 1.59 -7.37
N ASN A 313 21.04 2.03 -6.30
CA ASN A 313 21.77 1.15 -5.38
C ASN A 313 20.86 0.45 -4.37
N ALA A 314 19.74 1.06 -4.00
CA ALA A 314 18.71 0.43 -3.16
C ALA A 314 17.93 -0.65 -3.95
N VAL A 315 17.54 -0.35 -5.19
CA VAL A 315 16.79 -1.27 -6.07
C VAL A 315 17.63 -2.48 -6.50
N LYS A 316 18.94 -2.31 -6.74
CA LYS A 316 19.83 -3.43 -7.14
C LYS A 316 20.12 -4.43 -6.02
N LYS A 317 19.92 -4.07 -4.75
CA LYS A 317 20.24 -4.94 -3.61
C LYS A 317 19.09 -5.80 -3.11
N VAL A 318 17.87 -5.63 -3.63
CA VAL A 318 16.69 -6.24 -3.02
C VAL A 318 15.79 -6.98 -4.00
N TYR A 319 16.18 -8.20 -4.40
CA TYR A 319 15.25 -9.18 -5.00
C TYR A 319 15.76 -10.61 -4.80
N LYS A 320 15.12 -11.40 -3.93
CA LYS A 320 15.20 -12.88 -3.97
C LYS A 320 14.02 -13.65 -3.36
N SER A 321 12.87 -13.06 -3.06
CA SER A 321 11.69 -13.83 -2.61
C SER A 321 10.62 -13.85 -3.70
N SER A 322 10.23 -15.07 -4.12
CA SER A 322 9.23 -15.30 -5.17
C SER A 322 7.82 -15.35 -4.61
N LEU A 323 6.85 -14.82 -5.36
CA LEU A 323 5.42 -14.79 -5.07
C LEU A 323 4.80 -16.16 -4.68
N VAL A 324 5.42 -17.28 -5.08
CA VAL A 324 4.95 -18.62 -4.70
C VAL A 324 5.05 -18.87 -3.20
N GLU A 325 6.01 -18.27 -2.49
CA GLU A 325 6.07 -18.37 -1.03
C GLU A 325 4.99 -17.53 -0.33
N ALA A 326 4.51 -16.47 -0.99
CA ALA A 326 3.48 -15.59 -0.43
C ALA A 326 2.07 -16.16 -0.60
N ILE A 327 1.77 -16.80 -1.74
CA ILE A 327 0.42 -17.32 -2.05
C ILE A 327 0.19 -18.73 -1.49
N SER A 328 1.22 -19.57 -1.37
CA SER A 328 1.08 -20.98 -0.93
C SER A 328 0.75 -21.17 0.56
N LEU A 329 0.67 -20.09 1.35
CA LEU A 329 0.40 -20.15 2.79
C LEU A 329 -1.08 -20.05 3.18
N TYR A 330 -1.99 -19.82 2.24
CA TYR A 330 -3.43 -19.71 2.53
C TYR A 330 -4.26 -20.67 1.68
N PRO A 331 -4.78 -21.78 2.26
CA PRO A 331 -5.84 -22.52 1.59
C PRO A 331 -7.07 -21.62 1.55
N VAL A 332 -7.52 -21.26 0.34
CA VAL A 332 -8.88 -20.77 0.12
C VAL A 332 -9.81 -21.86 0.63
N LYS A 333 -10.44 -21.65 1.79
CA LYS A 333 -11.53 -22.52 2.23
C LYS A 333 -12.60 -22.45 1.14
N LYS A 334 -12.78 -23.55 0.43
CA LYS A 334 -13.88 -23.74 -0.53
C LYS A 334 -15.22 -23.68 0.17
#